data_AF-A0A3P9LX53-F1
#
_entry.id   AF-A0A3P9LX53-F1
#
_cell.length_a   1.000
_cell.length_b   1.000
_cell.length_c   1.000
_cell.angle_alpha   90.00
_cell.angle_beta   90.00
_cell.angle_gamma   90.00
#
_symmetry.space_group_name_H-M   'P 1'
#
loop_
_entity.id
_entity.type
_entity.pdbx_description
1 polymer ?
#
loop_
_entity_poly.entity_id
_entity_poly.type
_entity_poly.pdbx_seq_one_letter_code
_entity_poly.pdbx_strand_id
1 'polypeptide(L)'
;MDYVGLSSEETLRALSALLSTKHEDDEEEEDHQRVTPSAQLGPGQIGLPPQNSKEEPSTKKSSKDIWSEEEVAEGSRFVDSADPRPQPEYEMILKQSVGTEDVFFGLSGKDPSSLCCEALLVKIQLPDTRVTDVVLDVKEKFLDLRTPKYKLGLHLPHPVHAEESRAQFFSEREELQVTLLMKRSMDFFNMQY
;
A
#
# COMPACT_ATOMS: atom_id res chain seq x y z
N MET A 1 21.53 -25.73 5.09
CA MET A 1 20.41 -25.98 4.17
C MET A 1 20.78 -25.24 2.92
N ASP A 2 21.34 -25.99 2.00
CA ASP A 2 22.24 -25.45 0.99
C ASP A 2 21.37 -25.18 -0.23
N TYR A 3 21.25 -23.91 -0.58
CA TYR A 3 20.38 -23.46 -1.67
C TYR A 3 21.07 -23.82 -2.99
N VAL A 4 20.83 -25.03 -3.48
CA VAL A 4 21.26 -25.45 -4.81
C VAL A 4 20.36 -24.72 -5.81
N GLY A 5 20.83 -23.57 -6.29
CA GLY A 5 20.17 -22.83 -7.35
C GLY A 5 20.08 -23.70 -8.59
N LEU A 6 18.85 -24.01 -9.02
CA LEU A 6 18.61 -24.70 -10.28
C LEU A 6 19.23 -23.90 -11.43
N SER A 7 19.87 -24.59 -12.37
CA SER A 7 20.41 -23.95 -13.57
C SER A 7 19.28 -23.39 -14.42
N SER A 8 19.56 -22.33 -15.18
CA SER A 8 18.57 -21.64 -16.03
C SER A 8 17.88 -22.58 -17.04
N GLU A 9 18.52 -23.71 -17.39
CA GLU A 9 17.96 -24.68 -18.32
C GLU A 9 16.93 -25.60 -17.64
N GLU A 10 17.18 -25.94 -16.37
CA GLU A 10 16.28 -26.78 -15.57
C GLU A 10 15.00 -26.03 -15.23
N THR A 11 15.10 -24.73 -14.94
CA THR A 11 13.93 -23.87 -14.70
C THR A 11 13.08 -23.72 -15.96
N LEU A 12 13.68 -23.57 -17.13
CA LEU A 12 12.94 -23.51 -18.40
C LEU A 12 12.24 -24.84 -18.72
N ARG A 13 12.88 -26.00 -18.47
CA ARG A 13 12.21 -27.30 -18.64
C ARG A 13 11.06 -27.50 -17.66
N ALA A 14 11.23 -27.12 -16.40
CA ALA A 14 10.19 -27.23 -15.39
C ALA A 14 8.95 -26.39 -15.74
N LEU A 15 9.16 -25.15 -16.20
CA LEU A 15 8.08 -24.28 -16.67
C LEU A 15 7.41 -24.84 -17.93
N SER A 16 8.18 -25.36 -18.89
CA SER A 16 7.64 -26.01 -20.08
C SER A 16 6.73 -27.18 -19.72
N ALA A 17 7.12 -28.01 -18.75
CA ALA A 17 6.30 -29.15 -18.31
C ALA A 17 5.01 -28.70 -17.62
N LEU A 18 5.05 -27.61 -16.84
CA LEU A 18 3.89 -27.07 -16.14
C LEU A 18 2.87 -26.40 -17.09
N LEU A 19 3.38 -25.73 -18.12
CA LEU A 19 2.56 -25.02 -19.12
C LEU A 19 2.10 -25.92 -20.26
N SER A 20 2.69 -27.10 -20.42
CA SER A 20 2.22 -28.07 -21.41
C SER A 20 0.91 -28.68 -20.92
N THR A 21 -0.21 -28.12 -21.35
CA THR A 21 -1.51 -28.78 -21.25
C THR A 21 -1.47 -30.01 -22.13
N LYS A 22 -1.19 -31.17 -21.52
CA LYS A 22 -1.37 -32.46 -22.16
C LYS A 22 -2.86 -32.53 -22.54
N HIS A 23 -3.16 -32.31 -23.82
CA HIS A 23 -4.47 -32.60 -24.40
C HIS A 23 -4.54 -34.13 -24.47
N GLU A 24 -4.89 -34.74 -23.34
CA GLU A 24 -5.34 -36.12 -23.33
C GLU A 24 -6.82 -36.04 -23.71
N ASP A 25 -7.12 -36.59 -24.89
CA ASP A 25 -8.48 -36.82 -25.35
C ASP A 25 -9.22 -37.64 -24.28
N ASP A 26 -10.21 -37.03 -23.64
CA ASP A 26 -11.07 -37.67 -22.66
C ASP A 26 -12.07 -38.62 -23.36
N GLU A 27 -11.82 -39.93 -23.28
CA GLU A 27 -12.87 -40.95 -23.32
C GLU A 27 -12.92 -41.64 -21.94
N GLU A 28 -13.94 -41.24 -21.18
CA GLU A 28 -14.68 -41.89 -20.08
C GLU A 28 -14.06 -43.07 -19.29
N GLU A 29 -14.03 -42.96 -17.94
CA GLU A 29 -14.76 -43.88 -17.03
C GLU A 29 -14.68 -43.42 -15.54
N GLU A 30 -15.84 -43.45 -14.88
CA GLU A 30 -16.08 -43.15 -13.45
C GLU A 30 -15.56 -44.26 -12.51
N ASP A 31 -14.92 -43.93 -11.38
CA ASP A 31 -15.11 -44.72 -10.14
C ASP A 31 -14.86 -43.90 -8.86
N HIS A 32 -15.65 -44.23 -7.84
CA HIS A 32 -15.95 -43.47 -6.65
C HIS A 32 -14.92 -43.61 -5.49
N GLN A 33 -14.80 -42.51 -4.72
CA GLN A 33 -14.67 -42.48 -3.25
C GLN A 33 -13.42 -43.07 -2.57
N ARG A 34 -12.55 -42.18 -2.03
CA ARG A 34 -11.94 -42.38 -0.70
C ARG A 34 -11.87 -41.06 0.09
N VAL A 35 -12.83 -40.89 0.98
CA VAL A 35 -12.82 -39.88 2.05
C VAL A 35 -12.02 -40.38 3.25
N THR A 36 -10.95 -39.64 3.57
CA THR A 36 -10.22 -39.51 4.86
C THR A 36 -9.51 -40.73 5.49
N PRO A 37 -8.43 -40.45 6.23
CA PRO A 37 -8.38 -40.88 7.61
C PRO A 37 -8.30 -39.66 8.55
N SER A 38 -9.29 -39.57 9.46
CA SER A 38 -9.29 -38.86 10.76
C SER A 38 -8.07 -37.96 11.04
N ALA A 39 -8.20 -36.63 11.15
CA ALA A 39 -8.90 -35.97 12.26
C ALA A 39 -8.71 -36.66 13.62
N GLN A 40 -7.48 -36.97 14.00
CA GLN A 40 -7.11 -37.18 15.41
C GLN A 40 -6.44 -35.89 15.93
N LEU A 41 -7.25 -34.86 16.17
CA LEU A 41 -6.82 -33.67 16.91
C LEU A 41 -7.60 -33.66 18.23
N GLY A 42 -6.89 -33.90 19.33
CA GLY A 42 -7.43 -33.66 20.67
C GLY A 42 -7.34 -32.16 21.02
N PRO A 43 -8.14 -31.67 22.00
CA PRO A 43 -8.13 -30.27 22.42
C PRO A 43 -6.77 -29.75 22.93
N GLY A 44 -5.79 -30.63 23.17
CA GLY A 44 -4.40 -30.28 23.53
C GLY A 44 -3.42 -30.12 22.36
N GLN A 45 -3.85 -30.30 21.10
CA GLN A 45 -3.00 -30.17 19.90
C GLN A 45 -3.17 -28.83 19.16
N ILE A 46 -3.87 -27.87 19.77
CA ILE A 46 -3.96 -26.50 19.27
C ILE A 46 -2.80 -25.72 19.88
N GLY A 47 -1.68 -25.66 19.16
CA GLY A 47 -0.51 -24.88 19.53
C GLY A 47 0.71 -25.24 18.70
N LEU A 48 1.45 -24.23 18.25
CA LEU A 48 2.77 -24.43 17.63
C LEU A 48 3.67 -25.15 18.65
N PRO A 49 4.46 -26.15 18.24
CA PRO A 49 5.45 -26.75 19.14
C PRO A 49 6.39 -25.63 19.64
N PRO A 50 6.89 -25.72 20.89
CA PRO A 50 7.78 -24.70 21.44
C PRO A 50 9.05 -24.65 20.59
N GLN A 51 9.09 -23.73 19.64
CA GLN A 51 10.33 -23.30 19.04
C GLN A 51 11.07 -22.55 20.15
N ASN A 52 12.27 -23.03 20.49
CA ASN A 52 13.24 -22.21 21.19
C ASN A 52 13.34 -20.90 20.43
N SER A 53 12.72 -19.85 20.98
CA SER A 53 12.82 -18.50 20.48
C SER A 53 14.29 -18.12 20.62
N LYS A 54 15.03 -18.27 19.53
CA LYS A 54 16.27 -17.57 19.34
C LYS A 54 15.86 -16.11 19.31
N GLU A 55 15.99 -15.44 20.45
CA GLU A 55 15.78 -14.02 20.60
C GLU A 55 16.47 -13.32 19.44
N GLU A 56 15.67 -12.74 18.54
CA GLU A 56 16.21 -11.74 17.63
C GLU A 56 16.82 -10.63 18.49
N PRO A 57 17.99 -10.11 18.12
CA PRO A 57 18.66 -9.11 18.92
C PRO A 57 17.78 -7.87 19.00
N SER A 58 17.13 -7.68 20.14
CA SER A 58 16.50 -6.41 20.50
C SER A 58 17.59 -5.35 20.50
N THR A 59 17.62 -4.56 19.44
CA THR A 59 18.39 -3.32 19.38
C THR A 59 17.80 -2.39 20.43
N LYS A 60 18.39 -2.44 21.64
CA LYS A 60 18.09 -1.52 22.73
C LYS A 60 18.46 -0.11 22.28
N LYS A 61 17.50 0.62 21.69
CA LYS A 61 17.61 2.05 21.47
C LYS A 61 17.65 2.73 22.84
N SER A 62 18.63 3.60 23.06
CA SER A 62 18.91 4.25 24.35
C SER A 62 18.05 5.49 24.61
N SER A 63 16.76 5.46 24.27
CA SER A 63 15.82 6.51 24.65
C SER A 63 14.97 6.01 25.83
N LYS A 64 14.59 6.90 26.72
CA LYS A 64 13.67 6.61 27.84
C LYS A 64 12.21 6.52 27.36
N ASP A 65 12.01 6.43 26.05
CA ASP A 65 10.69 6.36 25.45
C ASP A 65 10.16 4.93 25.58
N ILE A 66 8.95 4.82 26.11
CA ILE A 66 8.29 3.54 26.34
C ILE A 66 7.88 2.88 25.01
N TRP A 67 7.76 3.67 23.94
CA TRP A 67 7.37 3.24 22.60
C TRP A 67 8.37 3.78 21.59
N SER A 68 8.82 2.96 20.64
CA SER A 68 9.52 3.49 19.48
C SER A 68 8.53 4.11 18.49
N GLU A 69 8.96 5.08 17.68
CA GLU A 69 8.12 5.68 16.63
C GLU A 69 7.55 4.63 15.68
N GLU A 70 8.26 3.52 15.49
CA GLU A 70 7.82 2.37 14.68
C GLU A 70 6.79 1.47 15.39
N GLU A 71 6.76 1.45 16.73
CA GLU A 71 5.81 0.66 17.53
C GLU A 71 4.46 1.36 17.75
N VAL A 72 4.38 2.67 17.51
CA VAL A 72 3.12 3.40 17.58
C VAL A 72 2.33 3.15 16.29
N ALA A 73 1.21 2.44 16.39
CA ALA A 73 0.34 2.14 15.25
C ALA A 73 -0.02 3.42 14.46
N GLU A 74 0.37 3.47 13.19
CA GLU A 74 0.08 4.60 12.30
C GLU A 74 -1.40 4.67 11.93
N GLY A 75 -2.10 5.63 12.53
CA GLY A 75 -3.49 5.92 12.23
C GLY A 75 -4.44 4.89 12.84
N SER A 76 -5.44 5.35 13.57
CA SER A 76 -6.53 4.48 13.95
C SER A 76 -7.29 4.08 12.68
N ARG A 77 -7.32 2.78 12.38
CA ARG A 77 -8.17 2.21 11.30
C ARG A 77 -9.65 2.59 11.45
N PHE A 78 -10.03 3.00 12.65
CA PHE A 78 -11.36 3.45 13.02
C PHE A 78 -11.38 4.96 13.21
N VAL A 79 -12.45 5.61 12.75
CA VAL A 79 -12.75 7.01 13.08
C VAL A 79 -12.62 7.15 14.59
N ASP A 80 -11.70 8.02 15.02
CA ASP A 80 -11.42 8.28 16.43
C ASP A 80 -12.70 8.80 17.09
N SER A 81 -13.45 7.88 17.69
CA SER A 81 -14.78 8.15 18.23
C SER A 81 -14.72 9.04 19.47
N ALA A 82 -13.51 9.35 19.95
CA ALA A 82 -13.27 10.27 21.05
C ALA A 82 -13.13 11.74 20.61
N ASP A 83 -12.92 12.02 19.32
CA ASP A 83 -12.76 13.39 18.83
C ASP A 83 -14.10 13.98 18.39
N PRO A 84 -14.56 15.11 18.97
CA PRO A 84 -15.83 15.73 18.61
C PRO A 84 -15.79 16.47 17.27
N ARG A 85 -14.62 16.62 16.63
CA ARG A 85 -14.49 17.39 15.39
C ARG A 85 -15.06 16.61 14.20
N PRO A 86 -15.95 17.22 13.39
CA PRO A 86 -16.44 16.60 12.17
C PRO A 86 -15.33 16.36 11.16
N GLN A 87 -15.53 15.35 10.32
CA GLN A 87 -14.70 15.09 9.14
C GLN A 87 -15.05 16.10 8.04
N PRO A 88 -14.06 16.79 7.45
CA PRO A 88 -14.29 17.69 6.32
C PRO A 88 -14.62 16.88 5.05
N GLU A 89 -15.31 17.51 4.09
CA GLU A 89 -15.53 16.93 2.77
C GLU A 89 -14.20 16.88 2.01
N TYR A 90 -13.91 15.74 1.38
CA TYR A 90 -12.66 15.56 0.64
C TYR A 90 -12.86 14.75 -0.64
N GLU A 91 -12.01 15.02 -1.62
CA GLU A 91 -11.96 14.35 -2.92
C GLU A 91 -10.53 13.86 -3.18
N MET A 92 -10.38 12.61 -3.61
CA MET A 92 -9.09 12.03 -4.01
C MET A 92 -9.05 11.87 -5.53
N ILE A 93 -8.04 12.46 -6.17
CA ILE A 93 -7.88 12.48 -7.62
C ILE A 93 -6.49 11.96 -7.98
N LEU A 94 -6.42 10.93 -8.81
CA LEU A 94 -5.14 10.49 -9.39
C LEU A 94 -4.73 11.43 -10.53
N LYS A 95 -3.48 11.86 -10.50
CA LYS A 95 -2.90 12.82 -11.45
C LYS A 95 -1.75 12.19 -12.22
N GLN A 96 -1.82 12.33 -13.53
CA GLN A 96 -0.81 11.91 -14.48
C GLN A 96 -0.19 13.14 -15.15
N SER A 97 1.13 13.19 -15.17
CA SER A 97 1.87 14.23 -15.91
C SER A 97 1.89 13.81 -17.37
N VAL A 98 1.14 14.51 -18.24
CA VAL A 98 1.05 14.19 -19.66
C VAL A 98 1.72 15.30 -20.47
N GLY A 99 2.72 14.94 -21.27
CA GLY A 99 3.41 15.85 -22.18
C GLY A 99 2.75 15.92 -23.55
N THR A 100 3.22 16.82 -24.41
CA THR A 100 2.75 16.89 -25.81
C THR A 100 3.08 15.62 -26.60
N GLU A 101 4.22 15.01 -26.29
CA GLU A 101 4.67 13.73 -26.84
C GLU A 101 3.71 12.57 -26.52
N ASP A 102 3.03 12.64 -25.38
CA ASP A 102 2.05 11.64 -24.96
C ASP A 102 0.73 11.82 -25.68
N VAL A 103 0.24 13.06 -25.73
CA VAL A 103 -1.04 13.40 -26.34
C VAL A 103 -1.02 13.18 -27.86
N PHE A 104 0.08 13.57 -28.52
CA PHE A 104 0.14 13.60 -29.98
C PHE A 104 0.86 12.38 -30.58
N PHE A 105 1.83 11.79 -29.87
CA PHE A 105 2.69 10.75 -30.45
C PHE A 105 2.73 9.44 -29.65
N GLY A 106 2.21 9.40 -28.42
CA GLY A 106 2.20 8.21 -27.57
C GLY A 106 3.60 7.68 -27.23
N LEU A 107 4.63 8.53 -27.18
CA LEU A 107 6.03 8.09 -27.09
C LEU A 107 6.51 7.75 -25.66
N SER A 108 5.90 8.30 -24.60
CA SER A 108 6.32 7.99 -23.21
C SER A 108 5.78 6.63 -22.72
N GLY A 109 4.96 5.94 -23.50
CA GLY A 109 4.33 4.68 -23.07
C GLY A 109 3.32 4.85 -21.93
N LYS A 110 2.92 6.10 -21.65
CA LYS A 110 1.89 6.43 -20.68
C LYS A 110 0.52 6.11 -21.27
N ASP A 111 -0.31 5.43 -20.48
CA ASP A 111 -1.68 5.09 -20.84
C ASP A 111 -2.67 5.74 -19.86
N PRO A 112 -3.99 5.78 -20.15
CA PRO A 112 -4.97 6.45 -19.28
C PRO A 112 -5.30 5.67 -18.01
N SER A 113 -4.62 4.55 -17.74
CA SER A 113 -4.75 3.78 -16.50
C SER A 113 -4.19 4.54 -15.30
N SER A 114 -4.82 4.27 -14.14
CA SER A 114 -4.29 4.63 -12.83
C SER A 114 -2.85 4.17 -12.56
N LEU A 115 -2.34 3.16 -13.29
CA LEU A 115 -0.97 2.68 -13.15
C LEU A 115 0.08 3.71 -13.60
N CYS A 116 -0.26 4.54 -14.59
CA CYS A 116 0.62 5.61 -15.08
C CYS A 116 0.53 6.90 -14.25
N CYS A 117 -0.40 7.01 -13.31
CA CYS A 117 -0.51 8.18 -12.44
C CYS A 117 0.69 8.24 -11.47
N GLU A 118 1.23 9.44 -11.30
CA GLU A 118 2.47 9.69 -10.54
C GLU A 118 2.17 10.37 -9.21
N ALA A 119 1.05 11.13 -9.17
CA ALA A 119 0.64 11.90 -8.02
C ALA A 119 -0.81 11.59 -7.62
N LEU A 120 -1.09 11.67 -6.34
CA LEU A 120 -2.42 11.68 -5.76
C LEU A 120 -2.71 13.09 -5.23
N LEU A 121 -3.73 13.73 -5.77
CA LEU A 121 -4.23 15.02 -5.33
C LEU A 121 -5.41 14.82 -4.38
N VAL A 122 -5.27 15.26 -3.13
CA VAL A 122 -6.35 15.25 -2.14
C VAL A 122 -6.84 16.69 -1.98
N LYS A 123 -8.09 16.95 -2.36
CA LYS A 123 -8.76 18.23 -2.14
C LYS A 123 -9.62 18.12 -0.89
N ILE A 124 -9.49 19.06 0.03
CA ILE A 124 -10.18 19.04 1.31
C ILE A 124 -10.87 20.40 1.48
N GLN A 125 -12.19 20.38 1.65
CA GLN A 125 -12.99 21.57 1.91
C GLN A 125 -12.87 21.96 3.39
N LEU A 126 -12.41 23.18 3.65
CA LEU A 126 -12.15 23.70 4.99
C LEU A 126 -12.78 25.10 5.13
N PRO A 127 -14.13 25.19 5.19
CA PRO A 127 -14.81 26.47 5.31
C PRO A 127 -14.43 27.19 6.60
N ASP A 128 -14.36 28.52 6.56
CA ASP A 128 -14.04 29.37 7.70
C ASP A 128 -12.78 28.95 8.48
N THR A 129 -11.77 28.44 7.78
CA THR A 129 -10.50 27.97 8.36
C THR A 129 -9.33 28.80 7.85
N ARG A 130 -8.45 29.23 8.75
CA ARG A 130 -7.23 29.99 8.38
C ARG A 130 -6.06 29.04 8.14
N VAL A 131 -5.20 29.38 7.20
CA VAL A 131 -3.97 28.61 6.87
C VAL A 131 -3.11 28.34 8.11
N THR A 132 -3.00 29.32 9.02
CA THR A 132 -2.18 29.23 10.24
C THR A 132 -2.66 28.14 11.20
N ASP A 133 -3.92 27.76 11.10
CA ASP A 133 -4.56 26.84 12.03
C ASP A 133 -4.60 25.41 11.45
N VAL A 134 -4.08 25.22 10.23
CA VAL A 134 -4.01 23.92 9.56
C VAL A 134 -2.69 23.26 9.91
N VAL A 135 -2.78 22.11 10.57
CA VAL A 135 -1.66 21.19 10.78
C VAL A 135 -1.87 19.98 9.88
N LEU A 136 -0.91 19.75 8.98
CA LEU A 136 -0.91 18.61 8.06
C LEU A 136 0.32 17.75 8.35
N ASP A 137 0.09 16.48 8.63
CA ASP A 137 1.13 15.46 8.77
C ASP A 137 0.96 14.42 7.65
N VAL A 138 2.01 14.27 6.84
CA VAL A 138 2.04 13.37 5.69
C VAL A 138 2.99 12.23 6.02
N LYS A 139 2.45 11.03 6.16
CA LYS A 139 3.22 9.79 6.31
C LYS A 139 3.18 8.99 5.01
N GLU A 140 3.87 7.86 5.01
CA GLU A 140 3.96 7.02 3.81
C GLU A 140 2.59 6.48 3.36
N LYS A 141 1.74 6.04 4.29
CA LYS A 141 0.40 5.47 3.98
C LYS A 141 -0.75 6.17 4.69
N PHE A 142 -0.47 7.28 5.34
CA PHE A 142 -1.46 7.99 6.16
C PHE A 142 -1.31 9.49 6.01
N LEU A 143 -2.44 10.18 5.92
CA LEU A 143 -2.54 11.62 5.89
C LEU A 143 -3.37 12.06 7.09
N ASP A 144 -2.77 12.82 8.00
CA ASP A 144 -3.48 13.40 9.15
C ASP A 144 -3.59 14.92 8.96
N LEU A 145 -4.81 15.42 8.94
CA LEU A 145 -5.11 16.83 8.93
C LEU A 145 -5.87 17.19 10.20
N ARG A 146 -5.35 18.18 10.91
CA ARG A 146 -5.92 18.71 12.15
C ARG A 146 -6.11 20.21 12.03
N THR A 147 -7.34 20.64 12.25
CA THR A 147 -7.69 22.04 12.43
C THR A 147 -8.52 22.19 13.71
N PRO A 148 -8.75 23.42 14.20
CA PRO A 148 -9.59 23.63 15.38
C PRO A 148 -11.03 23.10 15.20
N LYS A 149 -11.54 23.11 13.97
CA LYS A 149 -12.91 22.72 13.63
C LYS A 149 -13.02 21.31 13.05
N TYR A 150 -12.02 20.87 12.29
CA TYR A 150 -12.08 19.66 11.49
C TYR A 150 -10.90 18.73 11.80
N LYS A 151 -11.14 17.43 11.62
CA LYS A 151 -10.11 16.40 11.68
C LYS A 151 -10.31 15.42 10.54
N LEU A 152 -9.23 15.08 9.85
CA LEU A 152 -9.25 14.10 8.78
C LEU A 152 -8.04 13.18 8.92
N GLY A 153 -8.27 11.92 9.29
CA GLY A 153 -7.27 10.86 9.19
C GLY A 153 -7.60 9.98 8.00
N LEU A 154 -6.82 10.04 6.94
CA LEU A 154 -7.07 9.34 5.69
C LEU A 154 -5.96 8.31 5.43
N HIS A 155 -6.36 7.05 5.23
CA HIS A 155 -5.45 6.01 4.75
C HIS A 155 -5.30 6.12 3.22
N LEU A 156 -4.06 6.18 2.77
CA LEU A 156 -3.74 6.31 1.34
C LEU A 156 -3.75 4.92 0.68
N PRO A 157 -4.24 4.79 -0.57
CA PRO A 157 -4.27 3.52 -1.29
C PRO A 157 -2.87 3.02 -1.66
N HIS A 158 -1.93 3.93 -1.85
CA HIS A 158 -0.55 3.66 -2.23
C HIS A 158 0.42 4.41 -1.32
N PRO A 159 1.65 3.87 -1.12
CA PRO A 159 2.68 4.58 -0.39
C PRO A 159 3.11 5.85 -1.13
N VAL A 160 3.43 6.92 -0.39
CA VAL A 160 3.83 8.22 -0.94
C VAL A 160 5.19 8.69 -0.39
N HIS A 161 5.83 9.58 -1.14
CA HIS A 161 7.01 10.33 -0.72
C HIS A 161 6.58 11.53 0.12
N ALA A 162 6.71 11.42 1.45
CA ALA A 162 6.34 12.49 2.38
C ALA A 162 7.14 13.78 2.14
N GLU A 163 8.44 13.67 1.88
CA GLU A 163 9.35 14.83 1.71
C GLU A 163 9.10 15.61 0.41
N GLU A 164 8.66 14.94 -0.65
CA GLU A 164 8.42 15.56 -1.96
C GLU A 164 6.96 16.01 -2.13
N SER A 165 6.11 15.75 -1.13
CA SER A 165 4.71 16.17 -1.15
C SER A 165 4.56 17.69 -1.04
N ARG A 166 3.52 18.24 -1.67
CA ARG A 166 3.24 19.68 -1.70
C ARG A 166 1.81 19.95 -1.28
N ALA A 167 1.61 20.89 -0.36
CA ALA A 167 0.28 21.34 0.04
C ALA A 167 0.10 22.83 -0.31
N GLN A 168 -1.08 23.18 -0.82
CA GLN A 168 -1.46 24.55 -1.16
C GLN A 168 -2.87 24.83 -0.63
N PHE A 169 -3.03 25.92 0.11
CA PHE A 169 -4.34 26.37 0.60
C PHE A 169 -4.86 27.52 -0.26
N PHE A 170 -6.06 27.36 -0.79
CA PHE A 170 -6.74 28.35 -1.61
C PHE A 170 -7.80 29.07 -0.79
N SER A 171 -7.46 30.23 -0.23
CA SER A 171 -8.37 31.02 0.60
C SER A 171 -9.64 31.48 -0.13
N GLU A 172 -9.59 31.66 -1.45
CA GLU A 172 -10.76 32.07 -2.25
C GLU A 172 -11.82 30.97 -2.35
N ARG A 173 -11.40 29.71 -2.28
CA ARG A 173 -12.27 28.52 -2.38
C ARG A 173 -12.43 27.80 -1.05
N GLU A 174 -11.73 28.26 -0.01
CA GLU A 174 -11.62 27.61 1.29
C GLU A 174 -11.23 26.12 1.16
N GLU A 175 -10.33 25.82 0.22
CA GLU A 175 -9.94 24.45 -0.15
C GLU A 175 -8.44 24.23 0.06
N LEU A 176 -8.08 23.15 0.73
CA LEU A 176 -6.70 22.67 0.82
C LEU A 176 -6.46 21.59 -0.24
N GLN A 177 -5.47 21.81 -1.09
CA GLN A 177 -5.00 20.85 -2.07
C GLN A 177 -3.66 20.26 -1.65
N VAL A 178 -3.63 18.94 -1.45
CA VAL A 178 -2.42 18.20 -1.09
C VAL A 178 -2.04 17.31 -2.26
N THR A 179 -0.92 17.62 -2.91
CA THR A 179 -0.31 16.80 -3.97
C THR A 179 0.71 15.86 -3.36
N LEU A 180 0.41 14.56 -3.37
CA LEU A 180 1.23 13.50 -2.81
C LEU A 180 1.89 12.71 -3.96
N LEU A 181 3.20 12.63 -4.00
CA LEU A 181 3.91 11.82 -5.01
C LEU A 181 3.93 10.35 -4.59
N MET A 182 3.46 9.46 -5.47
CA MET A 182 3.32 8.04 -5.17
C MET A 182 4.66 7.31 -5.35
N LYS A 183 5.00 6.42 -4.41
CA LYS A 183 6.14 5.49 -4.53
C LYS A 183 5.75 4.31 -5.41
N ARG A 184 6.25 4.23 -6.64
CA ARG A 184 6.01 3.07 -7.52
C ARG A 184 7.27 2.20 -7.64
N SER A 185 7.08 0.88 -7.69
CA SER A 185 8.17 -0.10 -7.72
C SER A 185 9.05 -0.04 -8.98
N MET A 186 8.62 0.69 -10.02
CA MET A 186 9.33 0.81 -11.31
C MET A 186 9.63 2.27 -11.69
N ASP A 187 9.53 3.24 -10.78
CA ASP A 187 9.80 4.66 -11.11
C ASP A 187 11.22 4.88 -11.65
N PHE A 188 12.20 4.05 -11.24
CA PHE A 188 13.57 4.10 -11.76
C PHE A 188 13.66 3.85 -13.27
N PHE A 189 12.77 3.05 -13.86
CA PHE A 189 12.75 2.80 -15.30
C PHE A 189 12.05 3.94 -16.07
N ASN A 190 11.10 4.61 -15.44
CA ASN A 190 10.34 5.68 -16.06
C ASN A 190 11.09 7.03 -16.11
N MET A 191 12.16 7.21 -15.32
CA MET A 191 12.95 8.45 -15.27
C MET A 191 14.15 8.47 -16.22
N GLN A 192 14.41 7.41 -16.98
CA GLN A 192 15.41 7.41 -18.04
C GLN A 192 14.72 7.63 -19.38
N TYR A 193 14.61 8.88 -19.85
CA TYR A 193 14.71 9.28 -21.27
C TYR A 193 14.68 10.82 -21.39
#